data_AF-A0A1V1NXE1-F1
#
_entry.id   AF-A0A1V1NXE1-F1
#
_cell.length_a   1.000
_cell.length_b   1.000
_cell.length_c   1.000
_cell.angle_alpha   90.00
_cell.angle_beta   90.00
_cell.angle_gamma   90.00
#
_symmetry.space_group_name_H-M   'P 1'
#
loop_
_entity.id
_entity.type
_entity.pdbx_description
1 polymer ?
#
loop_
_entity_poly.entity_id
_entity_poly.type
_entity_poly.pdbx_seq_one_letter_code
_entity_poly.pdbx_strand_id
1 'polypeptide(L)'
;MLSKVDNLSLDFLNRASLAWVEQEYNRAENEEMKAAPINEYIEVKDVTRPSPDEEKFKFSFTRPETRKQRKTDGTIKLQGVRFEIPSRFRHIHKLHLRYQSWDLSKAYLIDSR
;
A
#
# COMPACT_ATOMS: atom_id res chain seq x y z
N MET A 1 -27.42 -8.32 -0.22
CA MET A 1 -27.44 -6.85 -0.10
C MET A 1 -27.05 -6.14 -1.40
N LEU A 2 -26.05 -6.61 -2.17
CA LEU A 2 -25.58 -5.93 -3.40
C LEU A 2 -25.91 -6.63 -4.74
N SER A 3 -26.53 -7.81 -4.71
CA SER A 3 -26.77 -8.65 -5.89
C SER A 3 -27.80 -8.12 -6.91
N LYS A 4 -28.46 -6.99 -6.61
CA LYS A 4 -29.50 -6.38 -7.47
C LYS A 4 -29.16 -4.94 -7.88
N VAL A 5 -27.91 -4.52 -7.67
CA VAL A 5 -27.45 -3.18 -8.07
C VAL A 5 -26.85 -3.28 -9.46
N ASP A 6 -27.54 -2.74 -10.45
CA ASP A 6 -27.03 -2.65 -11.81
C ASP A 6 -25.79 -1.75 -11.88
N ASN A 7 -24.83 -2.08 -12.75
CA ASN A 7 -23.59 -1.31 -12.95
C ASN A 7 -22.73 -1.13 -11.68
N LEU A 8 -22.60 -2.19 -10.87
CA LEU A 8 -21.74 -2.20 -9.70
C LEU A 8 -20.25 -2.13 -10.10
N SER A 9 -19.67 -0.92 -10.07
CA SER A 9 -18.23 -0.71 -10.28
C SER A 9 -17.48 -0.64 -8.94
N LEU A 10 -16.17 -0.91 -8.96
CA LEU A 10 -15.31 -0.76 -7.78
C LEU A 10 -15.28 0.68 -7.27
N ASP A 11 -15.29 1.66 -8.18
CA ASP A 11 -15.31 3.07 -7.81
C ASP A 11 -16.61 3.46 -7.09
N PHE A 12 -17.76 3.01 -7.61
CA PHE A 12 -19.04 3.23 -6.93
C PHE A 12 -19.07 2.55 -5.56
N LEU A 13 -18.63 1.29 -5.48
CA LEU A 13 -18.54 0.55 -4.23
C LEU A 13 -17.70 1.30 -3.19
N ASN A 14 -16.51 1.76 -3.58
CA ASN A 14 -15.62 2.50 -2.69
C ASN A 14 -16.29 3.77 -2.14
N ARG A 15 -16.98 4.54 -3.01
CA ARG A 15 -17.68 5.76 -2.60
C ARG A 15 -18.85 5.48 -1.67
N ALA A 16 -19.68 4.50 -2.02
CA ALA A 16 -20.84 4.13 -1.22
C ALA A 16 -20.42 3.57 0.15
N SER A 17 -19.42 2.69 0.19
CA SER A 17 -18.91 2.14 1.46
C SER A 17 -18.25 3.20 2.31
N LEU A 18 -17.51 4.15 1.72
CA LEU A 18 -16.90 5.25 2.46
C LEU A 18 -17.96 6.13 3.12
N ALA A 19 -18.99 6.52 2.37
CA ALA A 19 -20.10 7.31 2.91
C ALA A 19 -20.81 6.58 4.05
N TRP A 20 -21.08 5.28 3.88
CA TRP A 20 -21.67 4.45 4.92
C TRP A 20 -20.79 4.38 6.18
N VAL A 21 -19.48 4.16 6.03
CA VAL A 21 -18.55 4.14 7.18
C VAL A 21 -18.54 5.48 7.91
N GLU A 22 -18.41 6.60 7.18
CA GLU A 22 -18.23 7.92 7.76
C GLU A 22 -19.50 8.53 8.36
N GLN A 23 -20.65 8.31 7.71
CA GLN A 23 -21.90 8.98 8.07
C GLN A 23 -22.85 8.10 8.88
N GLU A 24 -22.84 6.79 8.66
CA GLU A 24 -23.74 5.86 9.37
C GLU A 24 -22.98 5.13 10.45
N TYR A 25 -22.04 4.24 10.10
CA TYR A 25 -21.39 3.37 11.08
C TYR A 25 -20.67 4.14 12.19
N ASN A 26 -19.84 5.12 11.83
CA ASN A 26 -19.05 5.86 12.82
C ASN A 26 -19.88 6.82 13.68
N ARG A 27 -21.06 7.26 13.21
CA ARG A 27 -21.86 8.32 13.87
C ARG A 27 -23.14 7.81 14.53
N ALA A 28 -23.70 6.70 14.08
CA ALA A 28 -24.86 6.08 14.70
C ALA A 28 -24.47 5.39 16.01
N GLU A 29 -25.44 5.25 16.91
CA GLU A 29 -25.24 4.47 18.13
C GLU A 29 -25.02 3.00 17.79
N ASN A 30 -23.88 2.45 18.20
CA ASN A 30 -23.58 1.04 18.07
C ASN A 30 -24.30 0.25 19.18
N GLU A 31 -24.97 -0.84 18.82
CA GLU A 31 -25.77 -1.61 19.78
C GLU A 31 -24.95 -2.28 20.89
N GLU A 32 -23.70 -2.67 20.63
CA GLU A 32 -22.82 -3.30 21.62
C GLU A 32 -22.15 -2.27 22.52
N MET A 33 -21.66 -1.17 21.93
CA MET A 33 -20.93 -0.11 22.64
C MET A 33 -21.86 0.88 23.35
N LYS A 34 -23.15 0.95 22.96
CA LYS A 34 -24.13 1.96 23.43
C LYS A 34 -23.65 3.40 23.23
N ALA A 35 -22.82 3.61 22.22
CA ALA A 35 -22.20 4.88 21.87
C ALA A 35 -21.88 4.90 20.37
N ALA A 36 -21.71 6.09 19.82
CA ALA A 36 -21.20 6.24 18.46
C ALA A 36 -19.68 5.95 18.45
N PRO A 37 -19.17 5.09 17.53
CA PRO A 37 -17.75 4.74 17.49
C PRO A 37 -16.79 5.94 17.42
N ILE A 38 -17.19 7.02 16.73
CA ILE A 38 -16.38 8.24 16.64
C ILE A 38 -16.22 8.95 17.99
N ASN A 39 -17.24 8.90 18.86
CA ASN A 39 -17.18 9.54 20.17
C ASN A 39 -16.22 8.77 21.08
N GLU A 40 -16.31 7.44 21.10
CA GLU A 40 -15.39 6.57 21.84
C GLU A 40 -13.93 6.76 21.37
N TYR A 41 -13.71 6.90 20.06
CA TYR A 41 -12.37 7.17 19.53
C TYR A 41 -11.78 8.52 20.00
N ILE A 42 -12.61 9.55 20.20
CA ILE A 42 -12.18 10.90 20.58
C ILE A 42 -12.07 11.07 22.10
N GLU A 43 -13.01 10.50 22.86
CA GLU A 43 -13.17 10.75 24.30
C GLU A 43 -12.30 9.81 25.17
N VAL A 44 -11.96 8.63 24.66
CA VAL A 44 -11.18 7.63 25.42
C VAL A 44 -9.69 7.99 25.42
N LYS A 45 -8.98 7.55 26.48
CA LYS A 45 -7.53 7.66 26.58
C LYS A 45 -6.86 7.11 25.32
N ASP A 46 -5.98 7.92 24.74
CA ASP A 46 -5.19 7.55 23.58
C ASP A 46 -4.38 6.25 23.83
N VAL A 47 -4.73 5.21 23.07
CA VAL A 47 -4.04 3.91 23.01
C VAL A 47 -3.45 3.67 21.61
N THR A 48 -3.30 4.72 20.81
CA THR A 48 -2.76 4.65 19.46
C THR A 48 -1.26 4.30 19.49
N ARG A 49 -0.77 3.91 18.31
CA ARG A 49 0.65 3.64 18.08
C ARG A 49 1.22 4.79 17.25
N PRO A 50 2.48 5.17 17.45
CA PRO A 50 3.13 6.15 16.59
C PRO A 50 3.07 5.69 15.13
N SER A 51 2.79 6.63 14.23
CA SER A 51 2.88 6.37 12.80
C SER A 51 4.30 5.89 12.44
N PRO A 52 4.45 4.91 11.53
CA PRO A 52 5.75 4.64 10.95
C PRO A 52 6.30 5.90 10.28
N ASP A 53 7.63 5.99 10.18
CA ASP A 53 8.27 7.00 9.37
C ASP A 53 7.93 6.83 7.88
N GLU A 54 8.15 7.89 7.11
CA GLU A 54 7.79 7.95 5.69
C GLU A 54 8.46 6.83 4.88
N GLU A 55 9.72 6.48 5.19
CA GLU A 55 10.45 5.45 4.48
C GLU A 55 9.86 4.05 4.71
N LYS A 56 9.54 3.70 5.96
CA LYS A 56 8.87 2.45 6.31
C LYS A 56 7.47 2.38 5.74
N PHE A 57 6.74 3.49 5.73
CA PHE A 57 5.42 3.57 5.10
C PHE A 57 5.55 3.26 3.60
N LYS A 58 6.40 4.00 2.88
CA LYS A 58 6.63 3.78 1.43
C LYS A 58 7.08 2.36 1.12
N PHE A 59 8.00 1.80 1.91
CA PHE A 59 8.49 0.44 1.74
C PHE A 59 7.40 -0.62 1.97
N SER A 60 6.49 -0.41 2.93
CA SER A 60 5.40 -1.35 3.22
C SER A 60 4.47 -1.57 2.02
N PHE A 61 4.27 -0.53 1.19
CA PHE A 61 3.43 -0.57 0.00
C PHE A 61 4.17 -0.97 -1.28
N THR A 62 5.24 -1.74 -1.15
CA THR A 62 5.98 -2.27 -2.30
C THR A 62 5.69 -3.74 -2.55
N ARG A 63 5.69 -4.14 -3.83
CA ARG A 63 5.59 -5.55 -4.24
C ARG A 63 6.96 -6.15 -4.55
N PRO A 64 7.19 -7.44 -4.23
CA PRO A 64 8.43 -8.12 -4.56
C PRO A 64 8.50 -8.47 -6.05
N GLU A 65 9.70 -8.49 -6.60
CA GLU A 65 9.98 -8.87 -7.98
C GLU A 65 11.42 -9.38 -8.09
N THR A 66 11.68 -10.27 -9.05
CA THR A 66 13.03 -10.73 -9.34
C THR A 66 13.39 -10.46 -10.79
N ARG A 67 14.53 -9.83 -11.02
CA ARG A 67 14.99 -9.49 -12.38
C ARG A 67 16.44 -9.87 -12.59
N LYS A 68 16.77 -10.23 -13.83
CA LYS A 68 18.16 -10.41 -14.25
C LYS A 68 18.73 -9.07 -14.69
N GLN A 69 19.86 -8.68 -14.12
CA GLN A 69 20.58 -7.47 -14.52
C GLN A 69 21.22 -7.68 -15.90
N ARG A 70 21.12 -6.66 -16.77
CA ARG A 70 21.78 -6.68 -18.08
C ARG A 70 23.30 -6.58 -17.91
N LYS A 71 24.05 -7.54 -18.48
CA LYS A 71 25.52 -7.61 -18.32
C LYS A 71 26.26 -6.39 -18.90
N THR A 72 25.77 -5.84 -20.00
CA THR A 72 26.45 -4.79 -20.76
C THR A 72 26.49 -3.45 -20.05
N ASP A 73 25.37 -3.02 -19.47
CA ASP A 73 25.20 -1.68 -18.90
C ASP A 73 24.71 -1.70 -17.44
N GLY A 74 24.52 -2.88 -16.87
CA GLY A 74 24.17 -3.03 -15.47
C GLY A 74 22.74 -2.59 -15.14
N THR A 75 21.81 -2.62 -16.09
CA THR A 75 20.44 -2.11 -15.87
C THR A 75 19.38 -3.20 -15.74
N ILE A 76 18.23 -2.83 -15.21
CA ILE A 76 17.00 -3.65 -15.18
C ILE A 76 15.82 -2.84 -15.72
N LYS A 77 14.74 -3.54 -16.09
CA LYS A 77 13.47 -2.91 -16.47
C LYS A 77 12.36 -3.36 -15.52
N LEU A 78 11.67 -2.40 -14.91
CA LEU A 78 10.50 -2.61 -14.06
C LEU A 78 9.32 -1.84 -14.65
N GLN A 79 8.24 -2.53 -14.99
CA GLN A 79 7.00 -1.91 -15.52
C GLN A 79 7.23 -0.86 -16.63
N GLY A 80 8.17 -1.13 -17.55
CA GLY A 80 8.47 -0.18 -18.63
C GLY A 80 9.65 0.75 -18.35
N VAL A 81 9.99 1.01 -17.08
CA VAL A 81 11.02 1.96 -16.67
C VAL A 81 12.37 1.27 -16.46
N ARG A 82 13.43 1.89 -16.96
CA ARG A 82 14.82 1.42 -16.82
C ARG A 82 15.40 1.95 -15.51
N PHE A 83 15.93 1.06 -14.69
CA PHE A 83 16.68 1.41 -13.48
C PHE A 83 18.14 1.03 -13.65
N GLU A 84 19.01 1.92 -13.19
CA GLU A 84 20.43 1.66 -13.07
C GLU A 84 20.74 0.98 -11.75
N ILE A 85 21.57 -0.05 -11.81
CA ILE A 85 22.02 -0.74 -10.61
C ILE A 85 23.39 -0.18 -10.21
N PRO A 86 23.59 0.23 -8.95
CA PRO A 86 24.88 0.71 -8.49
C PRO A 86 26.01 -0.28 -8.81
N SER A 87 27.15 0.21 -9.30
CA SER A 87 28.27 -0.61 -9.79
C SER A 87 28.72 -1.69 -8.81
N ARG A 88 28.63 -1.43 -7.49
CA ARG A 88 28.98 -2.40 -6.45
C ARG A 88 28.18 -3.71 -6.51
N PHE A 89 26.97 -3.69 -7.09
CA PHE A 89 26.11 -4.87 -7.21
C PHE A 89 26.14 -5.52 -8.60
N ARG A 90 26.99 -5.04 -9.52
CA ARG A 90 27.04 -5.52 -10.92
C ARG A 90 27.41 -7.00 -11.07
N HIS A 91 28.02 -7.59 -10.05
CA HIS A 91 28.34 -9.01 -9.99
C HIS A 91 27.11 -9.88 -9.69
N ILE A 92 26.00 -9.30 -9.20
CA ILE A 92 24.79 -10.03 -8.85
C ILE A 92 23.88 -10.12 -10.08
N HIS A 93 23.85 -11.29 -10.72
CA HIS A 93 23.09 -11.47 -11.95
C HIS A 93 21.58 -11.50 -11.75
N LYS A 94 21.09 -11.98 -10.61
CA LYS A 94 19.66 -12.12 -10.27
C LYS A 94 19.39 -11.27 -9.02
N LEU A 95 18.64 -10.18 -9.20
CA LEU A 95 18.37 -9.19 -8.18
C LEU A 95 16.96 -9.39 -7.62
N HIS A 96 16.83 -9.33 -6.30
CA HIS A 96 15.55 -9.31 -5.59
C HIS A 96 15.20 -7.86 -5.29
N LEU A 97 14.01 -7.45 -5.71
CA LEU A 97 13.62 -6.05 -5.76
C LEU A 97 12.27 -5.86 -5.09
N ARG A 98 12.05 -4.68 -4.55
CA ARG A 98 10.72 -4.20 -4.17
C ARG A 98 10.45 -2.83 -4.76
N TYR A 99 9.25 -2.61 -5.28
CA TYR A 99 8.87 -1.32 -5.86
C TYR A 99 7.35 -1.10 -5.75
N GLN A 100 6.91 0.15 -5.88
CA GLN A 100 5.48 0.48 -5.94
C GLN A 100 5.01 0.42 -7.39
N SER A 101 3.84 -0.16 -7.66
CA SER A 101 3.37 -0.32 -9.04
C SER A 101 2.86 0.97 -9.68
N TRP A 102 2.47 1.95 -8.86
CA TRP A 102 1.94 3.25 -9.27
C TRP A 102 2.97 4.38 -9.24
N ASP A 103 4.08 4.20 -8.50
CA ASP A 103 5.17 5.17 -8.43
C ASP A 103 6.52 4.45 -8.64
N LEU A 104 7.10 4.67 -9.81
CA LEU A 104 8.37 4.08 -10.23
C LEU A 104 9.56 5.05 -10.02
N SER A 105 9.40 6.08 -9.19
CA SER A 105 10.51 6.98 -8.85
C SER A 105 11.62 6.28 -8.06
N LYS A 106 11.29 5.21 -7.32
CA LYS A 106 12.23 4.44 -6.49
C LYS A 106 11.96 2.95 -6.58
N ALA A 107 13.04 2.18 -6.49
CA ALA A 107 13.01 0.74 -6.29
C ALA A 107 14.06 0.35 -5.24
N TYR A 108 13.74 -0.64 -4.44
CA TYR A 108 14.59 -1.15 -3.38
C TYR A 108 15.25 -2.43 -3.87
N LEU A 109 16.57 -2.53 -3.72
CA LEU A 109 17.29 -3.80 -3.82
C LEU A 109 17.25 -4.46 -2.43
N ILE A 110 16.68 -5.65 -2.36
CA ILE A 110 16.54 -6.42 -1.12
C ILE A 110 17.42 -7.66 -1.16
N ASP A 111 17.79 -8.17 0.01
CA ASP A 111 18.36 -9.51 0.11
C ASP A 111 17.27 -10.55 -0.23
N SER A 112 17.71 -11.69 -0.75
CA SER A 112 16.89 -12.88 -1.03
C SER A 112 16.51 -13.68 0.23
N ARG A 113 17.14 -13.35 1.37
CA ARG A 113 16.92 -13.99 2.67
C ARG A 113 15.66 -13.47 3.37
#